data_AF-A0A2E7FJA5-F1
#
_entry.id   AF-A0A2E7FJA5-F1
#
_cell.length_a   1.000
_cell.length_b   1.000
_cell.length_c   1.000
_cell.angle_alpha   90.00
_cell.angle_beta   90.00
_cell.angle_gamma   90.00
#
_symmetry.space_group_name_H-M   'P 1'
#
loop_
_entity.id
_entity.type
_entity.pdbx_description
1 polymer ?
#
loop_
_entity_poly.entity_id
_entity_poly.type
_entity_poly.pdbx_seq_one_letter_code
_entity_poly.pdbx_strand_id
1 'polypeptide(L)'
;MANGLLRYQSLFNDYPIPSQPPCSWETRLFDGHSLPLKAEEIDRIICFDAFHHVPNQEEIVHEFYRVLRNGGTIVFNESVGLHSTTPASQMEMREYRVLENDMDMTALKALFCEAGFRKPTFKVAANPEYMMSYEGWQTCRTGEISNRMADALSQFQQNSSVFYFQKGKALNDSRQAEGLAHELEISVSKLVFKVGVPQKIQVSFRNVGESRWIDKNDGHVGTVNFASRILDYNSKDILADNSRFRIPNEMEPGDHFSGKISVPLSISQPGTFWLKFDLVSEEVCWFETLGSKAVLVEIKVGA
;
A
#
# COMPACT_ATOMS: atom_id res chain seq x y z
N MET A 1 -32.85 4.76 -19.81
CA MET A 1 -31.41 5.08 -19.96
C MET A 1 -31.08 6.56 -19.77
N ALA A 2 -31.86 7.52 -20.31
CA ALA A 2 -31.55 8.96 -20.15
C ALA A 2 -31.65 9.51 -18.70
N ASN A 3 -32.52 8.97 -17.84
CA ASN A 3 -32.74 9.50 -16.49
C ASN A 3 -31.66 9.12 -15.46
N GLY A 4 -30.90 8.05 -15.68
CA GLY A 4 -29.81 7.64 -14.77
C GLY A 4 -28.62 8.58 -14.87
N LEU A 5 -28.15 8.85 -16.09
CA LEU A 5 -27.05 9.76 -16.39
C LEU A 5 -27.29 11.18 -15.84
N LEU A 6 -28.50 11.70 -15.98
CA LEU A 6 -28.89 13.02 -15.46
C LEU A 6 -28.81 13.08 -13.92
N ARG A 7 -29.11 11.98 -13.22
CA ARG A 7 -29.08 11.91 -11.76
C ARG A 7 -27.64 11.88 -11.22
N TYR A 8 -26.74 11.17 -11.89
CA TYR A 8 -25.32 11.17 -11.53
C TYR A 8 -24.64 12.51 -11.80
N GLN A 9 -25.00 13.20 -12.90
CA GLN A 9 -24.54 14.55 -13.17
C GLN A 9 -25.03 15.55 -12.12
N SER A 10 -26.29 15.44 -11.66
CA SER A 10 -26.80 16.25 -10.55
C SER A 10 -25.98 16.02 -9.28
N LEU A 11 -25.76 14.76 -8.87
CA LEU A 11 -24.99 14.44 -7.67
C LEU A 11 -23.57 15.01 -7.72
N PHE A 12 -22.91 14.98 -8.88
CA PHE A 12 -21.57 15.56 -9.05
C PHE A 12 -21.58 17.10 -8.92
N ASN A 13 -22.64 17.75 -9.41
CA ASN A 13 -22.81 19.21 -9.30
C ASN A 13 -23.20 19.63 -7.88
N ASP A 14 -24.05 18.84 -7.22
CA ASP A 14 -24.61 19.12 -5.88
C ASP A 14 -23.60 18.80 -4.76
N TYR A 15 -22.73 17.82 -5.00
CA TYR A 15 -21.66 17.39 -4.10
C TYR A 15 -20.32 17.46 -4.84
N PRO A 16 -19.81 18.68 -5.11
CA PRO A 16 -18.54 18.83 -5.82
C PRO A 16 -17.43 18.16 -5.03
N ILE A 17 -16.56 17.46 -5.75
CA ILE A 17 -15.36 16.84 -5.18
C ILE A 17 -14.61 17.90 -4.37
N PRO A 18 -14.15 17.59 -3.14
CA PRO A 18 -13.44 18.53 -2.30
C PRO A 18 -12.38 19.27 -3.11
N SER A 19 -12.33 20.60 -3.02
CA SER A 19 -11.51 21.44 -3.90
C SER A 19 -10.00 21.20 -3.78
N GLN A 20 -9.56 20.47 -2.76
CA GLN A 20 -8.18 20.04 -2.53
C GLN A 20 -8.18 18.65 -1.87
N PRO A 21 -8.41 17.57 -2.63
CA PRO A 21 -8.26 16.24 -2.07
C PRO A 21 -6.77 16.02 -1.74
N PRO A 22 -6.44 15.28 -0.65
CA PRO A 22 -5.06 15.00 -0.26
C PRO A 22 -4.34 14.05 -1.24
N CYS A 23 -5.01 13.59 -2.29
CA CYS A 23 -4.50 12.71 -3.31
C CYS A 23 -5.05 13.07 -4.69
N SER A 24 -4.30 12.69 -5.72
CA SER A 24 -4.80 12.67 -7.10
C SER A 24 -5.86 11.57 -7.27
N TRP A 25 -6.85 11.81 -8.14
CA TRP A 25 -7.84 10.82 -8.53
C TRP A 25 -8.19 11.02 -10.01
N GLU A 26 -8.70 9.96 -10.62
CA GLU A 26 -9.21 9.97 -11.98
C GLU A 26 -10.36 8.97 -12.11
N THR A 27 -11.15 9.12 -13.16
CA THR A 27 -12.17 8.14 -13.53
C THR A 27 -11.78 7.51 -14.86
N ARG A 28 -11.86 6.18 -14.93
CA ARG A 28 -11.65 5.43 -16.17
C ARG A 28 -12.93 4.65 -16.49
N LEU A 29 -13.33 4.65 -17.76
CA LEU A 29 -14.47 3.87 -18.21
C LEU A 29 -14.06 2.39 -18.27
N PHE A 30 -14.84 1.53 -17.61
CA PHE A 30 -14.71 0.08 -17.69
C PHE A 30 -15.64 -0.45 -18.79
N ASP A 31 -15.10 -1.27 -19.70
CA ASP A 31 -15.83 -1.78 -20.87
C ASP A 31 -16.60 -3.08 -20.59
N GLY A 32 -16.50 -3.62 -19.37
CA GLY A 32 -17.10 -4.88 -18.97
C GLY A 32 -16.21 -6.11 -19.16
N HIS A 33 -15.00 -5.95 -19.70
CA HIS A 33 -14.08 -7.05 -20.04
C HIS A 33 -12.66 -6.81 -19.54
N SER A 34 -12.15 -5.58 -19.68
CA SER A 34 -10.78 -5.23 -19.34
C SER A 34 -10.69 -3.96 -18.49
N LEU A 35 -9.90 -4.04 -17.43
CA LEU A 35 -9.55 -2.86 -16.65
C LEU A 35 -8.49 -2.07 -17.44
N PRO A 36 -8.68 -0.76 -17.68
CA PRO A 36 -7.78 0.06 -18.49
C PRO A 36 -6.50 0.43 -17.72
N LEU A 37 -5.83 -0.56 -17.13
CA LEU A 37 -4.61 -0.52 -16.34
C LEU A 37 -3.61 -1.52 -16.92
N LYS A 38 -2.31 -1.26 -16.77
CA LYS A 38 -1.26 -2.22 -17.09
C LYS A 38 -1.26 -3.38 -16.09
N ALA A 39 -0.58 -4.45 -16.47
CA ALA A 39 -0.31 -5.51 -15.51
C ALA A 39 0.53 -4.94 -14.35
N GLU A 40 0.19 -5.33 -13.13
CA GLU A 40 0.92 -4.96 -11.91
C GLU A 40 1.04 -3.43 -11.69
N GLU A 41 0.00 -2.68 -12.06
CA GLU A 41 -0.01 -1.22 -11.92
C GLU A 41 -0.41 -0.78 -10.50
N ILE A 42 -1.34 -1.50 -9.86
CA ILE A 42 -2.02 -1.06 -8.63
C ILE A 42 -1.82 -2.00 -7.44
N ASP A 43 -1.88 -1.43 -6.23
CA ASP A 43 -1.69 -2.19 -4.99
C ASP A 43 -2.98 -2.75 -4.40
N ARG A 44 -4.11 -2.05 -4.61
CA ARG A 44 -5.38 -2.38 -3.95
C ARG A 44 -6.55 -2.16 -4.90
N ILE A 45 -7.53 -3.07 -4.83
CA ILE A 45 -8.84 -2.91 -5.45
C ILE A 45 -9.88 -2.92 -4.32
N ILE A 46 -10.83 -1.99 -4.37
CA ILE A 46 -12.02 -2.00 -3.53
C ILE A 46 -13.20 -2.20 -4.46
N CYS A 47 -13.89 -3.33 -4.31
CA CYS A 47 -15.13 -3.63 -5.00
C CYS A 47 -16.26 -3.60 -3.97
N PHE A 48 -17.21 -2.70 -4.18
CA PHE A 48 -18.27 -2.42 -3.23
C PHE A 48 -19.59 -2.50 -3.96
N ASP A 49 -20.42 -3.47 -3.57
CA ASP A 49 -21.79 -3.65 -4.04
C ASP A 49 -21.90 -3.62 -5.58
N ALA A 50 -21.00 -4.33 -6.24
CA ALA A 50 -20.86 -4.25 -7.70
C ALA A 50 -20.56 -5.59 -8.37
N PHE A 51 -19.77 -6.45 -7.73
CA PHE A 51 -19.27 -7.67 -8.36
C PHE A 51 -20.38 -8.71 -8.61
N HIS A 52 -21.42 -8.73 -7.79
CA HIS A 52 -22.56 -9.61 -8.01
C HIS A 52 -23.40 -9.21 -9.24
N HIS A 53 -23.22 -8.02 -9.80
CA HIS A 53 -23.82 -7.63 -11.08
C HIS A 53 -22.98 -8.04 -12.31
N VAL A 54 -21.78 -8.60 -12.12
CA VAL A 54 -20.86 -8.97 -13.22
C VAL A 54 -21.25 -10.33 -13.79
N PRO A 55 -21.59 -10.45 -15.09
CA PRO A 55 -21.99 -11.72 -15.70
C PRO A 55 -20.79 -12.65 -16.03
N ASN A 56 -19.62 -12.06 -16.30
CA ASN A 56 -18.39 -12.72 -16.73
C ASN A 56 -17.34 -12.72 -15.59
N GLN A 57 -17.73 -13.20 -14.41
CA GLN A 57 -16.90 -13.13 -13.20
C GLN A 57 -15.50 -13.72 -13.39
N GLU A 58 -15.36 -14.82 -14.13
CA GLU A 58 -14.06 -15.45 -14.39
C GLU A 58 -13.08 -14.51 -15.10
N GLU A 59 -13.52 -13.88 -16.19
CA GLU A 59 -12.71 -12.91 -16.95
C GLU A 59 -12.28 -11.74 -16.05
N ILE A 60 -13.20 -11.23 -15.24
CA ILE A 60 -12.93 -10.08 -14.38
C ILE A 60 -12.00 -10.44 -13.21
N VAL A 61 -12.08 -11.66 -12.68
CA VAL A 61 -11.12 -12.15 -11.67
C VAL A 61 -9.70 -12.24 -12.26
N HIS A 62 -9.56 -12.68 -13.51
CA HIS A 62 -8.27 -12.65 -14.20
C HIS A 62 -7.76 -11.22 -14.42
N GLU A 63 -8.63 -10.27 -14.74
CA GLU A 63 -8.27 -8.85 -14.82
C GLU A 63 -7.82 -8.29 -13.47
N PHE A 64 -8.53 -8.59 -12.38
CA PHE A 64 -8.11 -8.22 -11.03
C PHE A 64 -6.70 -8.76 -10.72
N TYR A 65 -6.43 -10.02 -11.06
CA TYR A 65 -5.12 -10.62 -10.87
C TYR A 65 -4.03 -9.95 -11.71
N ARG A 66 -4.35 -9.64 -12.97
CA ARG A 66 -3.44 -9.01 -13.93
C ARG A 66 -3.00 -7.64 -13.42
N VAL A 67 -3.93 -6.78 -13.03
CA VAL A 67 -3.64 -5.38 -12.69
C VAL A 67 -3.02 -5.22 -11.30
N LEU A 68 -3.28 -6.14 -10.37
CA LEU A 68 -2.69 -6.12 -9.04
C LEU A 68 -1.20 -6.48 -9.08
N ARG A 69 -0.39 -5.73 -8.34
CA ARG A 69 0.99 -6.10 -8.01
C ARG A 69 1.04 -7.36 -7.15
N ASN A 70 2.20 -8.01 -7.10
CA ASN A 70 2.46 -8.99 -6.05
C ASN A 70 2.34 -8.34 -4.66
N GLY A 71 1.73 -9.05 -3.71
CA GLY A 71 1.27 -8.51 -2.43
C GLY A 71 -0.02 -7.68 -2.51
N GLY A 72 -0.56 -7.50 -3.72
CA GLY A 72 -1.78 -6.75 -3.96
C GLY A 72 -3.01 -7.42 -3.37
N THR A 73 -3.99 -6.61 -2.96
CA THR A 73 -5.21 -7.09 -2.30
C THR A 73 -6.45 -6.53 -2.98
N ILE A 74 -7.42 -7.39 -3.25
CA ILE A 74 -8.79 -6.96 -3.60
C ILE A 74 -9.70 -7.21 -2.42
N VAL A 75 -10.43 -6.17 -2.01
CA VAL A 75 -11.41 -6.21 -0.93
C VAL A 75 -12.79 -6.08 -1.54
N PHE A 76 -13.69 -6.93 -1.07
CA PHE A 76 -15.09 -6.94 -1.41
C PHE A 76 -15.90 -6.52 -0.19
N ASN A 77 -16.90 -5.66 -0.40
CA ASN A 77 -18.08 -5.61 0.45
C ASN A 77 -19.27 -5.91 -0.46
N GLU A 78 -19.79 -7.13 -0.33
CA GLU A 78 -20.79 -7.65 -1.26
C GLU A 78 -21.91 -8.32 -0.47
N SER A 79 -23.09 -8.35 -1.08
CA SER A 79 -24.15 -9.27 -0.70
C SER A 79 -23.66 -10.71 -0.88
N VAL A 80 -23.98 -11.58 0.07
CA VAL A 80 -23.65 -13.01 0.02
C VAL A 80 -24.90 -13.84 0.29
N GLY A 81 -24.86 -15.11 -0.10
CA GLY A 81 -26.03 -16.00 0.04
C GLY A 81 -27.05 -15.79 -1.08
N LEU A 82 -28.33 -16.00 -0.76
CA LEU A 82 -29.46 -15.98 -1.72
C LEU A 82 -29.98 -14.57 -1.99
N HIS A 83 -29.07 -13.62 -2.25
CA HIS A 83 -29.37 -12.21 -2.46
C HIS A 83 -30.38 -11.99 -3.60
N SER A 84 -30.21 -12.69 -4.71
CA SER A 84 -31.07 -12.62 -5.89
C SER A 84 -32.54 -12.91 -5.58
N THR A 85 -32.82 -13.66 -4.51
CA THR A 85 -34.19 -14.08 -4.15
C THR A 85 -34.92 -13.07 -3.25
N THR A 86 -34.23 -12.03 -2.76
CA THR A 86 -34.86 -11.05 -1.88
C THR A 86 -35.92 -10.24 -2.61
N PRO A 87 -36.99 -9.77 -1.93
CA PRO A 87 -38.03 -8.95 -2.57
C PRO A 87 -37.49 -7.68 -3.24
N ALA A 88 -36.46 -7.07 -2.65
CA ALA A 88 -35.81 -5.87 -3.19
C ALA A 88 -35.06 -6.18 -4.50
N SER A 89 -34.14 -7.15 -4.49
CA SER A 89 -33.41 -7.59 -5.68
C SER A 89 -34.37 -8.05 -6.80
N GLN A 90 -35.43 -8.78 -6.45
CA GLN A 90 -36.47 -9.21 -7.39
C GLN A 90 -37.24 -8.04 -8.01
N MET A 91 -37.52 -6.99 -7.24
CA MET A 91 -38.11 -5.77 -7.76
C MET A 91 -37.13 -5.05 -8.69
N GLU A 92 -35.88 -4.88 -8.28
CA GLU A 92 -34.84 -4.18 -9.05
C GLU A 92 -34.54 -4.87 -10.38
N MET A 93 -34.40 -6.19 -10.39
CA MET A 93 -34.27 -6.97 -11.62
C MET A 93 -35.46 -6.77 -12.57
N ARG A 94 -36.71 -6.75 -12.06
CA ARG A 94 -37.91 -6.55 -12.88
C ARG A 94 -38.03 -5.12 -13.42
N GLU A 95 -37.71 -4.13 -12.59
CA GLU A 95 -37.91 -2.71 -12.91
C GLU A 95 -36.75 -2.14 -13.73
N TYR A 96 -35.51 -2.37 -13.28
CA TYR A 96 -34.30 -1.77 -13.84
C TYR A 96 -33.56 -2.70 -14.80
N ARG A 97 -33.96 -3.98 -14.88
CA ARG A 97 -33.30 -5.01 -15.71
C ARG A 97 -31.81 -5.17 -15.38
N VAL A 98 -31.49 -5.01 -14.09
CA VAL A 98 -30.16 -5.30 -13.53
C VAL A 98 -30.01 -6.80 -13.30
N LEU A 99 -28.77 -7.27 -13.17
CA LEU A 99 -28.44 -8.64 -12.82
C LEU A 99 -28.15 -8.71 -11.32
N GLU A 100 -28.88 -9.55 -10.58
CA GLU A 100 -28.59 -9.83 -9.17
C GLU A 100 -28.14 -11.28 -9.04
N ASN A 101 -26.82 -11.53 -9.03
CA ASN A 101 -26.32 -12.89 -8.82
C ASN A 101 -26.24 -13.25 -7.33
N ASP A 102 -26.48 -14.51 -7.02
CA ASP A 102 -26.06 -15.08 -5.74
C ASP A 102 -24.55 -15.33 -5.76
N MET A 103 -23.86 -14.86 -4.72
CA MET A 103 -22.42 -15.05 -4.56
C MET A 103 -22.14 -16.40 -3.87
N ASP A 104 -21.95 -17.46 -4.66
CA ASP A 104 -21.47 -18.75 -4.14
C ASP A 104 -19.98 -18.63 -3.76
N MET A 105 -19.72 -18.48 -2.47
CA MET A 105 -18.37 -18.33 -1.93
C MET A 105 -17.47 -19.56 -2.15
N THR A 106 -18.04 -20.74 -2.37
CA THR A 106 -17.25 -21.95 -2.69
C THR A 106 -16.73 -21.87 -4.12
N ALA A 107 -17.61 -21.55 -5.07
CA ALA A 107 -17.25 -21.35 -6.46
C ALA A 107 -16.30 -20.16 -6.62
N LEU A 108 -16.60 -19.03 -5.96
CA LEU A 108 -15.77 -17.83 -5.99
C LEU A 108 -14.36 -18.10 -5.45
N LYS A 109 -14.24 -18.83 -4.33
CA LYS A 109 -12.94 -19.25 -3.81
C LYS A 109 -12.17 -20.06 -4.85
N ALA A 110 -12.80 -21.03 -5.51
CA ALA A 110 -12.14 -21.86 -6.51
C ALA A 110 -11.64 -20.99 -7.66
N LEU A 111 -12.50 -20.13 -8.20
CA LEU A 111 -12.19 -19.22 -9.29
C LEU A 111 -11.00 -18.30 -8.98
N PHE A 112 -11.01 -17.65 -7.81
CA PHE A 112 -9.88 -16.80 -7.39
C PHE A 112 -8.59 -17.60 -7.20
N CYS A 113 -8.66 -18.80 -6.61
CA CYS A 113 -7.50 -19.65 -6.45
C CYS A 113 -6.92 -20.13 -7.79
N GLU A 114 -7.76 -20.43 -8.77
CA GLU A 114 -7.34 -20.80 -10.13
C GLU A 114 -6.64 -19.64 -10.85
N ALA A 115 -7.13 -18.40 -10.66
CA ALA A 115 -6.46 -17.20 -11.14
C ALA A 115 -5.12 -16.91 -10.44
N GLY A 116 -4.83 -17.57 -9.30
CA GLY A 116 -3.56 -17.47 -8.57
C GLY A 116 -3.63 -16.68 -7.26
N PHE A 117 -4.82 -16.28 -6.81
CA PHE A 117 -4.98 -15.66 -5.49
C PHE A 117 -4.89 -16.68 -4.36
N ARG A 118 -4.49 -16.21 -3.17
CA ARG A 118 -4.63 -16.98 -1.93
C ARG A 118 -6.10 -17.15 -1.56
N LYS A 119 -6.40 -18.12 -0.68
CA LYS A 119 -7.75 -18.34 -0.13
C LYS A 119 -8.32 -17.05 0.49
N PRO A 120 -9.65 -16.85 0.45
CA PRO A 120 -10.27 -15.65 0.97
C PRO A 120 -10.10 -15.55 2.48
N THR A 121 -10.03 -14.31 2.97
CA THR A 121 -10.12 -14.00 4.39
C THR A 121 -11.32 -13.10 4.63
N PHE A 122 -12.05 -13.35 5.73
CA PHE A 122 -13.28 -12.65 6.07
C PHE A 122 -13.06 -11.72 7.26
N LYS A 123 -13.59 -10.51 7.17
CA LYS A 123 -13.67 -9.59 8.30
C LYS A 123 -14.90 -9.95 9.13
N VAL A 124 -14.67 -10.13 10.42
CA VAL A 124 -15.77 -10.28 11.39
C VAL A 124 -16.36 -8.90 11.65
N ALA A 125 -17.61 -8.71 11.25
CA ALA A 125 -18.41 -7.52 11.49
C ALA A 125 -19.86 -7.94 11.74
N ALA A 126 -20.64 -7.04 12.34
CA ALA A 126 -22.08 -7.17 12.51
C ALA A 126 -22.80 -6.28 11.50
N ASN A 127 -24.10 -6.52 11.30
CA ASN A 127 -24.95 -5.62 10.53
C ASN A 127 -24.80 -4.17 11.05
N PRO A 128 -24.59 -3.17 10.18
CA PRO A 128 -24.49 -1.76 10.58
C PRO A 128 -25.68 -1.24 11.41
N GLU A 129 -26.86 -1.84 11.29
CA GLU A 129 -28.06 -1.49 12.07
C GLU A 129 -28.06 -2.06 13.49
N TYR A 130 -27.16 -3.00 13.80
CA TYR A 130 -27.04 -3.55 15.14
C TYR A 130 -26.48 -2.51 16.11
N MET A 131 -27.33 -2.06 17.03
CA MET A 131 -26.96 -1.14 18.10
C MET A 131 -26.92 -1.86 19.46
N MET A 132 -25.98 -1.45 20.30
CA MET A 132 -25.78 -1.96 21.66
C MET A 132 -25.84 -0.80 22.66
N SER A 133 -26.42 -1.05 23.85
CA SER A 133 -26.44 -0.05 24.92
C SER A 133 -25.05 0.15 25.53
N TYR A 134 -24.87 1.20 26.31
CA TYR A 134 -23.61 1.41 27.04
C TYR A 134 -23.31 0.25 27.98
N GLU A 135 -24.30 -0.25 28.71
CA GLU A 135 -24.20 -1.41 29.62
C GLU A 135 -23.78 -2.67 28.88
N GLY A 136 -24.41 -2.95 27.73
CA GLY A 136 -24.02 -4.06 26.87
C GLY A 136 -22.60 -3.92 26.33
N TRP A 137 -22.17 -2.70 25.99
CA TRP A 137 -20.78 -2.43 25.64
C TRP A 137 -19.85 -2.69 26.84
N GLN A 138 -20.30 -2.42 28.07
CA GLN A 138 -19.50 -2.67 29.25
C GLN A 138 -19.21 -4.13 29.51
N THR A 139 -20.20 -5.00 29.32
CA THR A 139 -20.05 -6.45 29.49
C THR A 139 -19.31 -7.06 28.29
N CYS A 140 -19.58 -6.59 27.08
CA CYS A 140 -18.92 -7.06 25.87
C CYS A 140 -17.41 -6.86 25.89
N ARG A 141 -16.93 -5.68 26.34
CA ARG A 141 -15.48 -5.41 26.39
C ARG A 141 -14.72 -6.30 27.38
N THR A 142 -15.41 -6.95 28.33
CA THR A 142 -14.81 -7.91 29.27
C THR A 142 -14.92 -9.36 28.80
N GLY A 143 -15.46 -9.60 27.59
CA GLY A 143 -15.49 -10.91 26.94
C GLY A 143 -16.87 -11.57 26.84
N GLU A 144 -17.93 -10.94 27.36
CA GLU A 144 -19.28 -11.52 27.28
C GLU A 144 -19.97 -11.19 25.95
N ILE A 145 -20.39 -12.21 25.21
CA ILE A 145 -21.11 -12.02 23.93
C ILE A 145 -22.59 -12.36 24.15
N SER A 146 -23.47 -11.39 23.96
CA SER A 146 -24.92 -11.62 24.02
C SER A 146 -25.41 -12.41 22.81
N ASN A 147 -26.50 -13.17 22.97
CA ASN A 147 -27.13 -13.89 21.84
C ASN A 147 -27.48 -12.94 20.69
N ARG A 148 -28.01 -11.76 20.99
CA ARG A 148 -28.35 -10.76 19.96
C ARG A 148 -27.13 -10.30 19.16
N MET A 149 -25.97 -10.17 19.81
CA MET A 149 -24.71 -9.85 19.13
C MET A 149 -24.25 -11.02 18.25
N ALA A 150 -24.29 -12.25 18.78
CA ALA A 150 -23.94 -13.46 18.01
C ALA A 150 -24.85 -13.63 16.78
N ASP A 151 -26.14 -13.35 16.93
CA ASP A 151 -27.12 -13.37 15.84
C ASP A 151 -26.81 -12.29 14.80
N ALA A 152 -26.51 -11.06 15.23
CA ALA A 152 -26.16 -9.96 14.32
C ALA A 152 -24.87 -10.22 13.54
N LEU A 153 -23.86 -10.84 14.18
CA LEU A 153 -22.64 -11.28 13.52
C LEU A 153 -22.94 -12.39 12.50
N SER A 154 -23.75 -13.39 12.88
CA SER A 154 -24.11 -14.50 11.99
C SER A 154 -24.93 -14.02 10.79
N GLN A 155 -25.92 -13.15 11.02
CA GLN A 155 -26.76 -12.57 9.97
C GLN A 155 -25.96 -11.71 9.00
N PHE A 156 -24.96 -10.98 9.48
CA PHE A 156 -24.05 -10.27 8.58
C PHE A 156 -23.39 -11.29 7.66
N GLN A 157 -22.62 -12.25 8.18
CA GLN A 157 -21.89 -13.21 7.35
C GLN A 157 -22.76 -14.06 6.40
N GLN A 158 -24.07 -14.21 6.69
CA GLN A 158 -25.01 -14.92 5.82
C GLN A 158 -25.55 -14.08 4.66
N ASN A 159 -25.67 -12.76 4.82
CA ASN A 159 -26.37 -11.88 3.88
C ASN A 159 -25.45 -10.82 3.24
N SER A 160 -24.39 -10.40 3.94
CA SER A 160 -23.44 -9.39 3.48
C SER A 160 -22.08 -9.60 4.14
N SER A 161 -20.99 -9.55 3.39
CA SER A 161 -19.68 -9.76 4.00
C SER A 161 -18.62 -8.82 3.46
N VAL A 162 -17.65 -8.54 4.33
CA VAL A 162 -16.39 -7.89 3.95
C VAL A 162 -15.33 -8.97 3.91
N PHE A 163 -14.82 -9.26 2.73
CA PHE A 163 -13.81 -10.30 2.53
C PHE A 163 -12.78 -9.84 1.50
N TYR A 164 -11.63 -10.51 1.46
CA TYR A 164 -10.57 -10.12 0.55
C TYR A 164 -9.77 -11.32 0.04
N PHE A 165 -9.18 -11.13 -1.13
CA PHE A 165 -8.22 -12.03 -1.76
C PHE A 165 -6.90 -11.32 -1.96
N GLN A 166 -5.79 -12.07 -1.87
CA GLN A 166 -4.43 -11.52 -1.99
C GLN A 166 -3.65 -12.23 -3.08
N LYS A 167 -3.00 -11.46 -3.95
CA LYS A 167 -2.03 -11.96 -4.93
C LYS A 167 -0.69 -12.14 -4.20
N GLY A 168 -0.29 -13.39 -3.95
CA GLY A 168 0.92 -13.68 -3.18
C GLY A 168 0.81 -13.32 -1.68
N LYS A 169 1.94 -13.33 -0.96
CA LYS A 169 2.01 -12.92 0.46
C LYS A 169 1.80 -11.40 0.54
N ALA A 170 1.01 -10.94 1.51
CA ALA A 170 0.88 -9.52 1.79
C ALA A 170 2.26 -8.87 1.92
N LEU A 171 2.48 -7.80 1.18
CA LEU A 171 3.74 -7.07 1.14
C LEU A 171 3.52 -5.68 1.72
N ASN A 172 4.24 -5.39 2.80
CA ASN A 172 4.32 -4.03 3.34
C ASN A 172 5.26 -3.20 2.46
N ASP A 173 5.13 -1.88 2.56
CA ASP A 173 6.07 -0.97 1.95
C ASP A 173 6.73 -0.08 3.00
N SER A 174 7.68 0.73 2.54
CA SER A 174 8.51 1.58 3.38
C SER A 174 7.78 2.71 4.10
N ARG A 175 6.47 2.88 3.96
CA ARG A 175 5.65 3.72 4.86
C ARG A 175 5.55 3.15 6.28
N GLN A 176 6.01 1.93 6.51
CA GLN A 176 6.13 1.31 7.82
C GLN A 176 7.56 0.82 8.04
N ALA A 177 8.01 0.85 9.29
CA ALA A 177 9.36 0.40 9.65
C ALA A 177 9.54 -1.12 9.53
N GLU A 178 8.48 -1.88 9.80
CA GLU A 178 8.51 -3.34 9.82
C GLU A 178 9.00 -3.91 8.47
N GLY A 179 9.98 -4.81 8.52
CA GLY A 179 10.51 -5.49 7.34
C GLY A 179 11.47 -4.67 6.48
N LEU A 180 11.86 -3.45 6.87
CA LEU A 180 12.89 -2.69 6.18
C LEU A 180 14.30 -3.13 6.60
N ALA A 181 15.11 -3.58 5.64
CA ALA A 181 16.51 -3.92 5.86
C ALA A 181 17.32 -3.78 4.59
N HIS A 182 18.56 -3.28 4.69
CA HIS A 182 19.47 -3.20 3.55
C HIS A 182 20.80 -3.91 3.82
N GLU A 183 21.46 -4.25 2.72
CA GLU A 183 22.90 -4.45 2.65
C GLU A 183 23.49 -3.27 1.87
N LEU A 184 24.45 -2.56 2.45
CA LEU A 184 25.08 -1.37 1.86
C LEU A 184 26.59 -1.55 1.79
N GLU A 185 27.14 -1.27 0.60
CA GLU A 185 28.57 -1.28 0.32
C GLU A 185 29.01 0.02 -0.34
N ILE A 186 30.16 0.52 0.09
CA ILE A 186 30.83 1.68 -0.50
C ILE A 186 32.26 1.29 -0.81
N SER A 187 32.69 1.52 -2.05
CA SER A 187 33.98 1.00 -2.56
C SER A 187 35.22 1.68 -1.96
N VAL A 188 35.04 2.68 -1.09
CA VAL A 188 36.08 3.53 -0.53
C VAL A 188 35.88 3.66 0.97
N SER A 189 36.97 3.61 1.73
CA SER A 189 36.97 3.82 3.18
C SER A 189 37.52 5.19 3.58
N LYS A 190 38.21 5.89 2.65
CA LYS A 190 38.80 7.21 2.85
C LYS A 190 38.63 8.09 1.60
N LEU A 191 38.31 9.36 1.80
CA LEU A 191 38.17 10.35 0.72
C LEU A 191 38.78 11.70 1.12
N VAL A 192 39.25 12.44 0.11
CA VAL A 192 39.68 13.84 0.27
C VAL A 192 38.68 14.72 -0.47
N PHE A 193 38.07 15.64 0.27
CA PHE A 193 37.08 16.57 -0.26
C PHE A 193 37.67 17.97 -0.41
N LYS A 194 37.19 18.67 -1.43
CA LYS A 194 37.33 20.12 -1.57
C LYS A 194 35.98 20.77 -1.30
N VAL A 195 35.98 21.82 -0.48
CA VAL A 195 34.76 22.55 -0.14
C VAL A 195 34.05 23.01 -1.42
N GLY A 196 32.74 22.77 -1.49
CA GLY A 196 31.89 23.17 -2.63
C GLY A 196 31.98 22.27 -3.87
N VAL A 197 32.78 21.20 -3.86
CA VAL A 197 32.88 20.24 -4.98
C VAL A 197 32.26 18.91 -4.57
N PRO A 198 31.07 18.54 -5.12
CA PRO A 198 30.49 17.23 -4.89
C PRO A 198 31.40 16.10 -5.38
N GLN A 199 31.49 15.02 -4.61
CA GLN A 199 32.33 13.88 -4.94
C GLN A 199 31.48 12.70 -5.42
N LYS A 200 31.88 12.09 -6.53
CA LYS A 200 31.24 10.87 -7.04
C LYS A 200 31.80 9.65 -6.31
N ILE A 201 30.91 8.88 -5.71
CA ILE A 201 31.25 7.67 -4.94
C ILE A 201 30.51 6.49 -5.57
N GLN A 202 31.21 5.38 -5.77
CA GLN A 202 30.58 4.13 -6.19
C GLN A 202 29.92 3.48 -4.97
N VAL A 203 28.61 3.24 -5.07
CA VAL A 203 27.82 2.60 -4.03
C VAL A 203 27.12 1.37 -4.59
N SER A 204 26.83 0.42 -3.71
CA SER A 204 25.93 -0.70 -3.98
C SER A 204 25.01 -0.88 -2.78
N PHE A 205 23.72 -1.06 -3.01
CA PHE A 205 22.81 -1.45 -1.95
C PHE A 205 21.75 -2.43 -2.44
N ARG A 206 21.30 -3.30 -1.55
CA ARG A 206 20.28 -4.33 -1.81
C ARG A 206 19.16 -4.24 -0.78
N ASN A 207 17.92 -4.41 -1.23
CA ASN A 207 16.80 -4.67 -0.34
C ASN A 207 16.86 -6.12 0.14
N VAL A 208 17.30 -6.34 1.38
CA VAL A 208 17.36 -7.67 2.01
C VAL A 208 16.22 -7.89 3.02
N GLY A 209 15.31 -6.92 3.10
CA GLY A 209 14.14 -6.97 3.96
C GLY A 209 12.97 -7.73 3.36
N GLU A 210 11.81 -7.64 4.02
CA GLU A 210 10.54 -8.19 3.55
C GLU A 210 9.62 -7.13 2.93
N SER A 211 9.94 -5.85 3.07
CA SER A 211 9.11 -4.73 2.63
C SER A 211 9.64 -4.09 1.35
N ARG A 212 8.72 -3.65 0.48
CA ARG A 212 9.02 -2.89 -0.74
C ARG A 212 9.48 -1.48 -0.39
N TRP A 213 10.47 -0.97 -1.10
CA TRP A 213 10.94 0.42 -0.96
C TRP A 213 10.32 1.29 -2.05
N ILE A 214 9.55 2.29 -1.66
CA ILE A 214 8.93 3.21 -2.63
C ILE A 214 9.89 4.35 -2.98
N ASP A 215 9.96 4.68 -4.27
CA ASP A 215 10.76 5.78 -4.80
C ASP A 215 9.99 7.09 -4.86
N LYS A 216 8.66 7.08 -4.89
CA LYS A 216 7.84 8.30 -4.94
C LYS A 216 6.40 8.06 -4.50
N ASN A 217 5.78 9.11 -3.99
CA ASN A 217 4.34 9.23 -3.75
C ASN A 217 3.99 10.72 -3.54
N ASP A 218 2.70 11.05 -3.41
CA ASP A 218 2.21 12.42 -3.27
C ASP A 218 2.59 13.07 -1.92
N GLY A 219 2.91 12.28 -0.89
CA GLY A 219 3.12 12.74 0.49
C GLY A 219 4.56 12.65 1.03
N HIS A 220 5.52 12.16 0.24
CA HIS A 220 6.90 11.82 0.59
C HIS A 220 7.13 10.80 1.71
N VAL A 221 6.18 10.58 2.62
CA VAL A 221 6.25 9.59 3.70
C VAL A 221 6.60 8.22 3.14
N GLY A 222 7.57 7.58 3.78
CA GLY A 222 8.01 6.24 3.43
C GLY A 222 8.90 6.18 2.20
N THR A 223 9.13 7.29 1.48
CA THR A 223 10.00 7.24 0.30
C THR A 223 11.44 7.02 0.71
N VAL A 224 12.14 6.13 0.00
CA VAL A 224 13.48 5.70 0.41
C VAL A 224 14.56 6.52 -0.29
N ASN A 225 15.53 6.99 0.51
CA ASN A 225 16.72 7.69 0.01
C ASN A 225 17.98 7.01 0.53
N PHE A 226 19.02 6.97 -0.31
CA PHE A 226 20.38 6.83 0.16
C PHE A 226 20.84 8.17 0.73
N ALA A 227 21.27 8.17 1.98
CA ALA A 227 21.49 9.39 2.74
C ALA A 227 22.86 9.38 3.43
N SER A 228 23.36 10.58 3.74
CA SER A 228 24.60 10.72 4.50
C SER A 228 24.46 11.70 5.66
N ARG A 229 25.23 11.44 6.71
CA ARG A 229 25.44 12.28 7.89
C ARG A 229 26.91 12.56 8.07
N ILE A 230 27.23 13.71 8.65
CA ILE A 230 28.60 14.05 9.01
C ILE A 230 28.74 13.94 10.51
N LEU A 231 29.72 13.16 10.96
CA LEU A 231 30.07 12.97 12.36
C LEU A 231 31.48 13.52 12.60
N ASP A 232 31.73 13.98 13.82
CA ASP A 232 33.08 14.25 14.29
C ASP A 232 33.88 12.94 14.44
N TYR A 233 35.18 13.05 14.69
CA TYR A 233 36.04 11.87 14.83
C TYR A 233 35.69 10.99 16.05
N ASN A 234 34.93 11.52 17.02
CA ASN A 234 34.39 10.80 18.18
C ASN A 234 33.02 10.18 17.90
N SER A 235 32.58 10.13 16.64
CA SER A 235 31.29 9.60 16.19
C SER A 235 30.06 10.35 16.72
N LYS A 236 30.21 11.64 17.05
CA LYS A 236 29.08 12.52 17.37
C LYS A 236 28.58 13.20 16.10
N ASP A 237 27.27 13.19 15.86
CA ASP A 237 26.66 13.89 14.72
C ASP A 237 26.98 15.40 14.77
N ILE A 238 27.59 15.90 13.68
CA ILE A 238 27.78 17.33 13.37
C ILE A 238 26.63 17.80 12.47
N LEU A 239 26.29 17.00 11.45
CA LEU A 239 25.21 17.29 10.52
C LEU A 239 24.39 16.02 10.28
N ALA A 240 23.19 15.99 10.86
CA ALA A 240 22.27 14.86 10.79
C ALA A 240 21.64 14.66 9.40
N ASP A 241 21.68 15.65 8.51
CA ASP A 241 21.17 15.58 7.15
C ASP A 241 22.12 16.28 6.17
N ASN A 242 23.16 15.56 5.72
CA ASN A 242 24.10 16.11 4.74
C ASN A 242 23.61 15.94 3.29
N SER A 243 23.10 14.76 2.94
CA SER A 243 22.62 14.51 1.59
C SER A 243 21.46 13.51 1.56
N ARG A 244 20.62 13.64 0.53
CA ARG A 244 19.61 12.66 0.12
C ARG A 244 19.74 12.39 -1.37
N PHE A 245 19.88 11.13 -1.73
CA PHE A 245 19.81 10.64 -3.09
C PHE A 245 18.64 9.69 -3.21
N ARG A 246 17.69 10.03 -4.08
CA ARG A 246 16.52 9.18 -4.32
C ARG A 246 16.94 7.88 -4.98
N ILE A 247 16.43 6.75 -4.48
CA ILE A 247 16.60 5.47 -5.18
C ILE A 247 16.02 5.59 -6.61
N PRO A 248 16.62 4.96 -7.63
CA PRO A 248 16.28 5.23 -9.02
C PRO A 248 14.86 4.80 -9.41
N ASN A 249 14.35 3.78 -8.74
CA ASN A 249 13.03 3.19 -8.92
C ASN A 249 12.64 2.47 -7.63
N GLU A 250 11.37 2.13 -7.51
CA GLU A 250 10.85 1.24 -6.48
C GLU A 250 11.68 -0.07 -6.44
N MET A 251 12.00 -0.55 -5.24
CA MET A 251 12.84 -1.75 -5.05
C MET A 251 12.10 -2.81 -4.23
N GLU A 252 11.82 -3.93 -4.87
CA GLU A 252 11.24 -5.11 -4.22
C GLU A 252 12.26 -5.83 -3.34
N PRO A 253 11.82 -6.68 -2.39
CA PRO A 253 12.73 -7.59 -1.69
C PRO A 253 13.60 -8.39 -2.67
N GLY A 254 14.92 -8.30 -2.48
CA GLY A 254 15.94 -8.91 -3.33
C GLY A 254 16.53 -7.98 -4.39
N ASP A 255 15.86 -6.87 -4.74
CA ASP A 255 16.37 -5.91 -5.72
C ASP A 255 17.66 -5.24 -5.25
N HIS A 256 18.49 -4.86 -6.22
CA HIS A 256 19.78 -4.24 -5.97
C HIS A 256 20.04 -3.07 -6.89
N PHE A 257 20.82 -2.12 -6.39
CA PHE A 257 21.33 -0.99 -7.14
C PHE A 257 22.85 -0.95 -7.01
N SER A 258 23.54 -0.65 -8.11
CA SER A 258 24.97 -0.30 -8.09
C SER A 258 25.22 0.86 -9.04
N GLY A 259 25.87 1.92 -8.56
CA GLY A 259 26.08 3.11 -9.35
C GLY A 259 26.93 4.17 -8.68
N LYS A 260 27.23 5.24 -9.44
CA LYS A 260 27.94 6.41 -8.91
C LYS A 260 26.94 7.44 -8.44
N ILE A 261 27.00 7.79 -7.16
CA ILE A 261 26.21 8.87 -6.56
C ILE A 261 27.11 10.08 -6.33
N SER A 262 26.60 11.26 -6.67
CA SER A 262 27.25 12.54 -6.36
C SER A 262 26.86 12.97 -4.95
N VAL A 263 27.81 12.94 -4.03
CA VAL A 263 27.59 13.32 -2.63
C VAL A 263 28.11 14.73 -2.41
N PRO A 264 27.24 15.71 -2.14
CA PRO A 264 27.67 17.03 -1.72
C PRO A 264 28.25 16.96 -0.31
N LEU A 265 29.15 17.88 -0.02
CA LEU A 265 29.67 18.07 1.33
C LEU A 265 29.26 19.46 1.82
N SER A 266 28.42 19.50 2.85
CA SER A 266 27.85 20.73 3.39
C SER A 266 28.66 21.32 4.57
N ILE A 267 29.89 20.83 4.79
CA ILE A 267 30.82 21.40 5.78
C ILE A 267 31.97 22.16 5.08
N SER A 268 32.27 23.35 5.60
CA SER A 268 33.33 24.23 5.08
C SER A 268 34.59 24.25 5.96
N GLN A 269 34.51 23.69 7.16
CA GLN A 269 35.63 23.68 8.11
C GLN A 269 36.65 22.61 7.70
N PRO A 270 37.95 22.97 7.54
CA PRO A 270 39.00 21.99 7.33
C PRO A 270 39.09 21.05 8.53
N GLY A 271 39.35 19.77 8.27
CA GLY A 271 39.38 18.77 9.34
C GLY A 271 39.26 17.35 8.83
N THR A 272 39.19 16.42 9.77
CA THR A 272 38.91 15.00 9.51
C THR A 272 37.58 14.66 10.17
N PHE A 273 36.69 14.05 9.40
CA PHE A 273 35.32 13.72 9.81
C PHE A 273 34.95 12.32 9.34
N TRP A 274 33.83 11.81 9.83
CA TRP A 274 33.20 10.62 9.25
C TRP A 274 31.98 11.01 8.44
N LEU A 275 31.90 10.48 7.22
CA LEU A 275 30.69 10.51 6.42
C LEU A 275 30.00 9.15 6.61
N LYS A 276 28.89 9.17 7.35
CA LYS A 276 28.09 7.98 7.66
C LYS A 276 26.96 7.85 6.66
N PHE A 277 27.00 6.78 5.89
CA PHE A 277 26.02 6.47 4.88
C PHE A 277 25.05 5.40 5.35
N ASP A 278 23.78 5.61 5.06
CA ASP A 278 22.70 4.69 5.38
C ASP A 278 21.55 4.90 4.39
N LEU A 279 20.55 4.01 4.42
CA LEU A 279 19.27 4.28 3.79
C LEU A 279 18.30 4.85 4.84
N VAL A 280 17.41 5.72 4.38
CA VAL A 280 16.35 6.31 5.20
C VAL A 280 15.03 6.16 4.49
N SER A 281 14.02 5.75 5.24
CA SER A 281 12.63 5.87 4.83
C SER A 281 12.09 7.17 5.43
N GLU A 282 11.78 8.15 4.56
CA GLU A 282 11.45 9.51 4.99
C GLU A 282 10.24 9.53 5.91
N GLU A 283 10.36 10.29 7.01
CA GLU A 283 9.35 10.41 8.08
C GLU A 283 8.99 9.08 8.80
N VAL A 284 9.72 8.00 8.53
CA VAL A 284 9.50 6.68 9.15
C VAL A 284 10.69 6.29 10.02
N CYS A 285 11.84 6.00 9.41
CA CYS A 285 13.04 5.58 10.14
C CYS A 285 14.30 5.58 9.27
N TRP A 286 15.45 5.62 9.94
CA TRP A 286 16.71 5.20 9.35
C TRP A 286 16.81 3.68 9.40
N PHE A 287 17.36 3.05 8.37
CA PHE A 287 17.44 1.59 8.34
C PHE A 287 18.40 1.04 9.41
N GLU A 288 19.39 1.82 9.84
CA GLU A 288 20.25 1.42 10.95
C GLU A 288 19.51 1.28 12.29
N THR A 289 18.42 2.01 12.51
CA THR A 289 17.65 1.89 13.75
C THR A 289 16.92 0.56 13.84
N LEU A 290 16.80 -0.13 12.70
CA LEU A 290 16.22 -1.46 12.56
C LEU A 290 17.29 -2.56 12.47
N GLY A 291 18.58 -2.20 12.60
CA GLY A 291 19.70 -3.16 12.63
C GLY A 291 20.49 -3.29 11.33
N SER A 292 20.14 -2.55 10.27
CA SER A 292 20.99 -2.50 9.07
C SER A 292 22.33 -1.81 9.38
N LYS A 293 23.41 -2.22 8.72
CA LYS A 293 24.74 -1.64 9.00
C LYS A 293 24.99 -0.41 8.14
N ALA A 294 25.02 0.76 8.77
CA ALA A 294 25.51 1.98 8.14
C ALA A 294 27.03 1.86 7.83
N VAL A 295 27.48 2.55 6.79
CA VAL A 295 28.88 2.54 6.35
C VAL A 295 29.56 3.87 6.69
N LEU A 296 30.70 3.81 7.37
CA LEU A 296 31.51 4.98 7.71
C LEU A 296 32.67 5.14 6.72
N VAL A 297 32.78 6.34 6.14
CA VAL A 297 33.91 6.72 5.28
C VAL A 297 34.64 7.89 5.93
N GLU A 298 35.95 7.75 6.15
CA GLU A 298 36.77 8.84 6.66
C GLU A 298 36.90 9.91 5.58
N ILE A 299 36.61 11.17 5.91
CA ILE A 299 36.77 12.28 4.97
C ILE A 299 37.75 13.29 5.52
N LYS A 300 38.71 13.70 4.69
CA LYS A 300 39.61 14.83 4.96
C LYS A 300 39.19 16.02 4.13
N VAL A 301 38.87 17.12 4.79
CA VAL A 301 38.47 18.38 4.17
C VAL A 301 39.68 19.30 4.16
N GLY A 302 40.19 19.58 2.96
CA GLY A 302 41.25 20.58 2.76
C GLY A 302 40.70 22.00 2.88
N ALA A 303 41.59 22.95 3.17
CA ALA A 303 41.31 24.39 3.04
C ALA A 303 41.05 24.77 1.58
#